data_AF-A0A838NWS2-F1
#
_entry.id   AF-A0A838NWS2-F1
#
_cell.length_a   1.000
_cell.length_b   1.000
_cell.length_c   1.000
_cell.angle_alpha   90.00
_cell.angle_beta   90.00
_cell.angle_gamma   90.00
#
_symmetry.space_group_name_H-M   'P 1'
#
loop_
_entity.id
_entity.type
_entity.pdbx_description
1 polymer ?
#
loop_
_entity_poly.entity_id
_entity_poly.type
_entity_poly.pdbx_seq_one_letter_code
_entity_poly.pdbx_strand_id
1 'polypeptide(L)'
;MKRLSMGILGVVLVASIAAFASGGWAVVTVSKIPDAWVAGKSLQLTWQVRQHGVTRLDGLRPTLEARSGSRRASGTTWAFDEDGQKGYRGRITFPEPGEWQVTIHSGFGRSRAVLIPWRVVDSVSPVRGTVEEHLRKIRIPALLEPERGRRMFAAAGCVTCHVHRDVGISGEVGDFGPDLTDRRFAADYLARFLADPSIKPPTNGKRMPSLGLREKDIAPLVAFINAERRVTSR
;
A
#
# COMPACT_ATOMS: atom_id res chain seq x y z
N MET A 1 -64.79 -36.13 -6.07
CA MET A 1 -64.64 -34.82 -6.77
C MET A 1 -63.35 -34.19 -6.25
N LYS A 2 -62.20 -34.49 -6.86
CA LYS A 2 -61.46 -33.65 -7.83
C LYS A 2 -61.09 -32.24 -7.31
N ARG A 3 -59.77 -32.08 -7.10
CA ARG A 3 -58.92 -30.87 -7.28
C ARG A 3 -58.85 -29.90 -6.08
N LEU A 4 -57.75 -29.23 -5.75
CA LEU A 4 -56.59 -28.79 -6.55
C LEU A 4 -55.36 -28.69 -5.63
N SER A 5 -54.24 -29.28 -6.02
CA SER A 5 -52.93 -29.06 -5.39
C SER A 5 -52.36 -27.73 -5.86
N MET A 6 -52.19 -26.75 -4.97
CA MET A 6 -51.56 -25.49 -5.30
C MET A 6 -50.10 -25.55 -4.88
N GLY A 7 -49.24 -25.96 -5.82
CA GLY A 7 -47.80 -25.93 -5.63
C GLY A 7 -47.31 -24.49 -5.58
N ILE A 8 -46.78 -24.08 -4.41
CA ILE A 8 -46.04 -22.82 -4.28
C ILE A 8 -44.68 -23.06 -4.92
N LEU A 9 -44.54 -22.65 -6.19
CA LEU A 9 -43.26 -22.57 -6.87
C LEU A 9 -42.46 -21.45 -6.20
N GLY A 10 -41.57 -21.82 -5.26
CA GLY A 10 -40.64 -20.89 -4.65
C GLY A 10 -39.71 -20.32 -5.72
N VAL A 11 -39.96 -19.08 -6.15
CA VAL A 11 -38.99 -18.30 -6.91
C VAL A 11 -37.85 -17.97 -5.96
N VAL A 12 -36.81 -18.80 -5.95
CA VAL A 12 -35.52 -18.43 -5.38
C VAL A 12 -34.97 -17.32 -6.27
N LEU A 13 -35.22 -16.08 -5.86
CA LEU A 13 -34.57 -14.92 -6.43
C LEU A 13 -33.08 -15.04 -6.07
N VAL A 14 -32.30 -15.68 -6.95
CA VAL A 14 -30.85 -15.56 -6.91
C VAL A 14 -30.58 -14.09 -7.23
N ALA A 15 -30.43 -13.29 -6.18
CA ALA A 15 -29.97 -11.92 -6.30
C ALA A 15 -28.56 -11.97 -6.89
N SER A 16 -28.46 -11.86 -8.21
CA SER A 16 -27.22 -11.71 -8.94
C SER A 16 -26.49 -10.49 -8.38
N ILE A 17 -25.43 -10.71 -7.62
CA ILE A 17 -24.53 -9.68 -7.10
C ILE A 17 -23.62 -9.18 -8.24
N ALA A 18 -24.23 -8.71 -9.32
CA ALA A 18 -23.54 -8.13 -10.46
C ALA A 18 -23.79 -6.63 -10.51
N ALA A 19 -23.35 -5.92 -9.47
CA ALA A 19 -23.19 -4.48 -9.47
C ALA A 19 -21.70 -4.12 -9.40
N PHE A 20 -20.94 -4.51 -10.43
CA PHE A 20 -19.56 -4.08 -10.63
C PHE A 20 -19.44 -3.42 -12.02
N ALA A 21 -20.17 -2.33 -12.25
CA ALA A 21 -20.07 -1.61 -13.52
C ALA A 21 -20.35 -0.09 -13.41
N SER A 22 -20.11 0.51 -12.25
CA SER A 22 -19.86 1.96 -12.14
C SER A 22 -18.43 2.15 -11.67
N GLY A 23 -17.52 2.22 -12.66
CA GLY A 23 -16.07 2.24 -12.46
C GLY A 23 -15.60 3.35 -11.52
N GLY A 24 -14.67 2.99 -10.64
CA GLY A 24 -13.94 3.90 -9.76
C GLY A 24 -12.55 3.34 -9.48
N TRP A 25 -11.71 4.14 -8.84
CA TRP A 25 -10.38 3.75 -8.40
C TRP A 25 -10.32 3.72 -6.88
N ALA A 26 -9.34 2.99 -6.34
CA ALA A 26 -9.08 2.92 -4.91
C ALA A 26 -7.61 3.16 -4.59
N VAL A 27 -7.36 3.70 -3.40
CA VAL A 27 -6.03 3.74 -2.79
C VAL A 27 -5.86 2.47 -1.95
N VAL A 28 -4.74 1.79 -2.13
CA VAL A 28 -4.28 0.72 -1.25
C VAL A 28 -3.17 1.29 -0.36
N THR A 29 -3.47 1.50 0.91
CA THR A 29 -2.52 2.07 1.88
C THR A 29 -1.92 0.95 2.72
N VAL A 30 -0.65 0.65 2.49
CA VAL A 30 0.12 -0.36 3.23
C VAL A 30 0.77 0.29 4.43
N SER A 31 0.60 -0.32 5.60
CA SER A 31 1.09 0.18 6.88
C SER A 31 2.06 -0.80 7.52
N LYS A 32 2.88 -0.29 8.46
CA LYS A 32 3.82 -1.09 9.28
C LYS A 32 4.79 -1.95 8.46
N ILE A 33 5.28 -1.45 7.32
CA ILE A 33 6.27 -2.19 6.50
C ILE A 33 7.57 -2.36 7.29
N PRO A 34 8.05 -3.60 7.50
CA PRO A 34 9.33 -3.85 8.17
C PRO A 34 10.53 -3.39 7.33
N ASP A 35 11.58 -2.94 8.01
CA ASP A 35 12.81 -2.45 7.36
C ASP A 35 13.66 -3.57 6.71
N ALA A 36 13.43 -4.82 7.08
CA ALA A 36 14.17 -5.98 6.59
C ALA A 36 13.24 -7.12 6.20
N TRP A 37 13.46 -7.70 5.02
CA TRP A 37 12.75 -8.87 4.52
C TRP A 37 13.75 -10.01 4.35
N VAL A 38 13.35 -11.22 4.75
CA VAL A 38 14.29 -12.34 4.89
C VAL A 38 13.77 -13.54 4.10
N ALA A 39 14.64 -14.13 3.28
CA ALA A 39 14.32 -15.32 2.51
C ALA A 39 13.93 -16.49 3.44
N GLY A 40 12.94 -17.27 3.04
CA GLY A 40 12.39 -18.39 3.82
C GLY A 40 11.54 -17.98 5.04
N LYS A 41 11.53 -16.70 5.45
CA LYS A 41 10.67 -16.21 6.54
C LYS A 41 9.41 -15.58 5.98
N SER A 42 8.28 -15.84 6.64
CA SER A 42 7.00 -15.23 6.26
C SER A 42 7.00 -13.74 6.65
N LEU A 43 6.79 -12.88 5.66
CA LEU A 43 6.54 -11.46 5.84
C LEU A 43 5.03 -11.22 5.89
N GLN A 44 4.55 -10.58 6.97
CA GLN A 44 3.17 -10.14 7.05
C GLN A 44 3.05 -8.64 6.70
N LEU A 45 2.17 -8.31 5.76
CA LEU A 45 1.80 -6.95 5.39
C LEU A 45 0.37 -6.66 5.84
N THR A 46 0.08 -5.40 6.15
CA THR A 46 -1.26 -4.93 6.55
C THR A 46 -1.63 -3.72 5.70
N TRP A 47 -2.84 -3.71 5.14
CA TRP A 47 -3.29 -2.60 4.31
C TRP A 47 -4.79 -2.32 4.46
N GLN A 48 -5.18 -1.14 4.00
CA GLN A 48 -6.57 -0.72 3.84
C GLN A 48 -6.83 -0.34 2.39
N VAL A 49 -8.06 -0.54 1.94
CA VAL A 49 -8.51 -0.14 0.59
C VAL A 49 -9.58 0.94 0.75
N ARG A 50 -9.39 2.08 0.08
CA ARG A 50 -10.35 3.20 0.10
C ARG A 50 -10.70 3.67 -1.30
N GLN A 51 -11.99 3.64 -1.66
CA GLN A 51 -12.49 4.20 -2.92
C GLN A 51 -12.26 5.71 -2.95
N HIS A 52 -11.66 6.19 -4.03
CA HIS A 52 -11.22 7.57 -4.19
C HIS A 52 -10.33 8.08 -3.03
N GLY A 53 -9.72 7.14 -2.29
CA GLY A 53 -8.96 7.39 -1.07
C GLY A 53 -9.78 7.78 0.16
N VAL A 54 -11.11 7.87 0.06
CA VAL A 54 -11.98 8.34 1.15
C VAL A 54 -12.75 7.18 1.78
N THR A 55 -13.61 6.51 1.01
CA THR A 55 -14.55 5.52 1.53
C THR A 55 -13.87 4.17 1.68
N ARG A 56 -13.77 3.63 2.90
CA ARG A 56 -13.22 2.28 3.11
C ARG A 56 -14.05 1.22 2.39
N LEU A 57 -13.37 0.31 1.70
CA LEU A 57 -13.96 -0.83 1.02
C LEU A 57 -13.68 -2.13 1.78
N ASP A 58 -14.75 -2.73 2.29
CA ASP A 58 -14.74 -4.00 3.00
C ASP A 58 -15.24 -5.14 2.07
N GLY A 59 -15.02 -6.40 2.45
CA GLY A 59 -15.53 -7.57 1.71
C GLY A 59 -14.83 -7.85 0.37
N LEU A 60 -13.70 -7.20 0.09
CA LEU A 60 -12.91 -7.45 -1.11
C LEU A 60 -12.13 -8.78 -1.01
N ARG A 61 -11.68 -9.26 -2.17
CA ARG A 61 -10.80 -10.43 -2.31
C ARG A 61 -9.45 -9.98 -2.88
N PRO A 62 -8.60 -9.31 -2.09
CA PRO A 62 -7.30 -8.87 -2.57
C PRO A 62 -6.39 -10.06 -2.89
N THR A 63 -5.35 -9.84 -3.68
CA THR A 63 -4.29 -10.82 -3.88
C THR A 63 -2.93 -10.17 -3.64
N LEU A 64 -1.95 -10.98 -3.25
CA LEU A 64 -0.60 -10.56 -2.91
C LEU A 64 0.39 -11.36 -3.74
N GLU A 65 1.22 -10.68 -4.52
CA GLU A 65 2.28 -11.31 -5.32
C GLU A 65 3.58 -10.53 -5.23
N ALA A 66 4.69 -11.18 -5.56
CA ALA A 66 5.99 -10.56 -5.70
C ALA A 66 6.75 -11.10 -6.90
N ARG A 67 7.63 -10.28 -7.48
CA ARG A 67 8.47 -10.62 -8.62
C ARG A 67 9.92 -10.23 -8.43
N SER A 68 10.82 -11.05 -8.96
CA SER A 68 12.25 -10.77 -9.11
C SER A 68 12.73 -11.33 -10.45
N GLY A 69 12.82 -10.48 -11.47
CA GLY A 69 13.03 -10.93 -12.86
C GLY A 69 11.91 -11.89 -13.32
N SER A 70 12.28 -13.10 -13.74
CA SER A 70 11.33 -14.17 -14.12
C SER A 70 10.68 -14.87 -12.93
N ARG A 71 11.25 -14.74 -11.72
CA ARG A 71 10.81 -15.43 -10.51
C ARG A 71 9.58 -14.76 -9.91
N ARG A 72 8.74 -15.57 -9.26
CA ARG A 72 7.49 -15.14 -8.65
C ARG A 72 7.31 -15.76 -7.28
N ALA A 73 6.63 -15.05 -6.40
CA ALA A 73 6.12 -15.55 -5.14
C ALA A 73 4.67 -15.06 -4.99
N SER A 74 3.81 -15.88 -4.39
CA SER A 74 2.42 -15.52 -4.11
C SER A 74 2.19 -15.62 -2.61
N GLY A 75 1.37 -14.72 -2.09
CA GLY A 75 0.97 -14.70 -0.70
C GLY A 75 -0.48 -15.12 -0.50
N THR A 76 -0.82 -15.40 0.76
CA THR A 76 -2.21 -15.52 1.21
C THR A 76 -2.70 -14.19 1.74
N THR A 77 -4.01 -13.95 1.66
CA THR A 77 -4.63 -12.70 2.13
C THR A 77 -5.92 -12.99 2.88
N TRP A 78 -6.22 -12.19 3.90
CA TRP A 78 -7.46 -12.28 4.66
C TRP A 78 -7.88 -10.90 5.18
N ALA A 79 -9.17 -10.71 5.44
CA ALA A 79 -9.68 -9.53 6.14
C ALA A 79 -9.45 -9.67 7.65
N PHE A 80 -9.27 -8.56 8.35
CA PHE A 80 -9.24 -8.52 9.82
C PHE A 80 -10.10 -7.37 10.35
N ASP A 81 -10.61 -7.55 11.57
CA ASP A 81 -11.37 -6.55 12.33
C ASP A 81 -11.02 -6.75 13.81
N GLU A 82 -10.10 -5.94 14.33
CA GLU A 82 -9.48 -6.10 15.66
C GLU A 82 -9.16 -4.72 16.24
N ASP A 83 -9.40 -4.49 17.53
CA ASP A 83 -9.06 -3.25 18.25
C ASP A 83 -9.54 -1.95 17.56
N GLY A 84 -10.74 -2.01 16.97
CA GLY A 84 -11.31 -0.89 16.20
C GLY A 84 -10.60 -0.60 14.87
N GLN A 85 -9.66 -1.44 14.46
CA GLN A 85 -8.97 -1.39 13.18
C GLN A 85 -9.47 -2.49 12.27
N LYS A 86 -9.86 -2.08 11.05
CA LYS A 86 -10.34 -2.98 10.01
C LYS A 86 -9.52 -2.83 8.73
N GLY A 87 -9.28 -3.93 8.05
CA GLY A 87 -8.59 -3.93 6.77
C GLY A 87 -8.25 -5.34 6.31
N TYR A 88 -7.11 -5.46 5.64
CA TYR A 88 -6.63 -6.72 5.11
C TYR A 88 -5.19 -6.97 5.56
N ARG A 89 -4.87 -8.24 5.71
CA ARG A 89 -3.52 -8.73 5.96
C ARG A 89 -3.16 -9.74 4.89
N GLY A 90 -1.86 -9.90 4.68
CA GLY A 90 -1.36 -10.95 3.82
C GLY A 90 0.01 -11.40 4.25
N ARG A 91 0.30 -12.67 3.99
CA ARG A 91 1.59 -13.29 4.25
C ARG A 91 2.21 -13.73 2.94
N ILE A 92 3.48 -13.41 2.76
CA ILE A 92 4.28 -13.85 1.62
C ILE A 92 5.63 -14.33 2.10
N THR A 93 6.16 -15.37 1.47
CA THR A 93 7.50 -15.90 1.75
C THR A 93 8.31 -15.80 0.47
N PHE A 94 9.51 -15.25 0.57
CA PHE A 94 10.43 -15.13 -0.56
C PHE A 94 11.33 -16.38 -0.59
N PRO A 95 11.42 -17.09 -1.72
CA PRO A 95 12.16 -18.35 -1.80
C PRO A 95 13.69 -18.14 -1.72
N GLU A 96 14.17 -16.96 -2.09
CA GLU A 96 15.60 -16.66 -2.18
C GLU A 96 15.88 -15.16 -1.97
N PRO A 97 17.12 -14.80 -1.59
CA PRO A 97 17.56 -13.40 -1.52
C PRO A 97 17.50 -12.70 -2.89
N GLY A 98 17.39 -11.38 -2.88
CA GLY A 98 17.38 -10.57 -4.09
C GLY A 98 16.49 -9.34 -4.00
N GLU A 99 16.43 -8.56 -5.07
CA GLU A 99 15.49 -7.44 -5.18
C GLU A 99 14.11 -7.97 -5.60
N TRP A 100 13.11 -7.80 -4.74
CA TRP A 100 11.74 -8.26 -4.97
C TRP A 100 10.78 -7.08 -4.97
N GLN A 101 9.92 -7.00 -5.99
CA GLN A 101 8.83 -6.04 -6.07
C GLN A 101 7.52 -6.72 -5.68
N VAL A 102 6.87 -6.21 -4.63
CA VAL A 102 5.55 -6.69 -4.17
C VAL A 102 4.44 -5.87 -4.82
N THR A 103 3.38 -6.57 -5.27
CA THR A 103 2.14 -5.97 -5.73
C THR A 103 0.96 -6.52 -4.91
N ILE A 104 0.12 -5.61 -4.41
CA ILE A 104 -1.15 -5.92 -3.75
C ILE A 104 -2.26 -5.48 -4.67
N HIS A 105 -2.99 -6.43 -5.24
CA HIS A 105 -4.19 -6.14 -6.02
C HIS A 105 -5.37 -6.01 -5.06
N SER A 106 -6.12 -4.91 -5.14
CA SER A 106 -7.14 -4.61 -4.13
C SER A 106 -8.37 -5.52 -4.19
N GLY A 107 -8.64 -6.14 -5.35
CA GLY A 107 -9.92 -6.78 -5.64
C GLY A 107 -11.04 -5.78 -6.01
N PHE A 108 -10.72 -4.49 -6.14
CA PHE A 108 -11.62 -3.44 -6.62
C PHE A 108 -11.08 -2.84 -7.93
N GLY A 109 -11.75 -3.15 -9.04
CA GLY A 109 -11.31 -2.72 -10.37
C GLY A 109 -9.87 -3.14 -10.65
N ARG A 110 -9.06 -2.21 -11.17
CA ARG A 110 -7.62 -2.41 -11.44
C ARG A 110 -6.72 -1.84 -10.34
N SER A 111 -7.30 -1.32 -9.27
CA SER A 111 -6.55 -0.58 -8.27
C SER A 111 -5.64 -1.52 -7.47
N ARG A 112 -4.37 -1.11 -7.32
CA ARG A 112 -3.31 -1.90 -6.71
C ARG A 112 -2.27 -1.00 -6.05
N ALA A 113 -1.59 -1.52 -5.03
CA ALA A 113 -0.33 -0.95 -4.54
C ALA A 113 0.83 -1.72 -5.17
N VAL A 114 1.82 -0.98 -5.68
CA VAL A 114 3.11 -1.54 -6.10
C VAL A 114 4.17 -0.93 -5.19
N LEU A 115 4.86 -1.78 -4.43
CA LEU A 115 5.93 -1.32 -3.55
C LEU A 115 7.21 -1.10 -4.36
N ILE A 116 8.07 -0.19 -3.89
CA ILE A 116 9.43 -0.09 -4.42
C ILE A 116 10.15 -1.42 -4.19
N PRO A 117 10.95 -1.91 -5.15
CA PRO A 117 11.75 -3.12 -4.97
C PRO A 117 12.49 -3.11 -3.62
N TRP A 118 12.35 -4.22 -2.91
CA TRP A 118 12.95 -4.41 -1.59
C TRP A 118 14.01 -5.49 -1.67
N ARG A 119 15.14 -5.24 -1.00
CA ARG A 119 16.18 -6.25 -0.84
C ARG A 119 15.77 -7.29 0.20
N VAL A 120 15.46 -8.49 -0.28
CA VAL A 120 15.34 -9.69 0.55
C VAL A 120 16.74 -10.20 0.83
N VAL A 121 17.10 -10.33 2.10
CA VAL A 121 18.40 -10.84 2.54
C VAL A 121 18.30 -12.34 2.85
N ASP A 122 19.45 -12.99 2.94
CA ASP A 122 19.51 -14.40 3.34
C ASP A 122 18.92 -14.61 4.75
N SER A 123 18.40 -15.81 4.95
CA SER A 123 17.97 -16.32 6.25
C SER A 123 19.08 -16.05 7.25
N VAL A 124 18.83 -15.06 8.08
CA VAL A 124 19.75 -14.57 9.09
C VAL A 124 20.42 -15.76 9.78
N SER A 125 21.75 -15.87 9.75
CA SER A 125 22.45 -16.68 10.75
C SER A 125 21.85 -16.29 12.11
N PRO A 126 21.41 -17.23 12.95
CA PRO A 126 20.66 -16.89 14.16
C PRO A 126 21.44 -15.89 15.00
N VAL A 127 20.92 -14.66 15.08
CA VAL A 127 21.46 -13.62 15.94
C VAL A 127 20.42 -13.37 17.04
N ARG A 128 20.86 -13.52 18.29
CA ARG A 128 20.13 -13.04 19.47
C ARG A 128 20.11 -11.50 19.42
N GLY A 129 18.94 -10.86 19.47
CA GLY A 129 18.81 -9.39 19.47
C GLY A 129 17.65 -8.85 18.60
N THR A 130 17.52 -7.52 18.49
CA THR A 130 16.50 -6.88 17.63
C THR A 130 16.91 -6.89 16.14
N VAL A 131 15.94 -6.65 15.24
CA VAL A 131 16.21 -6.56 13.78
C VAL A 131 17.22 -5.42 13.50
N GLU A 132 17.09 -4.29 14.18
CA GLU A 132 17.98 -3.13 14.04
C GLU A 132 19.41 -3.40 14.54
N GLU A 133 19.54 -4.13 15.65
CA GLU A 133 20.83 -4.60 16.16
C GLU A 133 21.48 -5.59 15.21
N HIS A 134 20.68 -6.49 14.63
CA HIS A 134 21.15 -7.41 13.62
C HIS A 134 21.64 -6.68 12.35
N LEU A 135 20.84 -5.74 11.80
CA LEU A 135 21.21 -4.96 10.62
C LEU A 135 22.54 -4.21 10.82
N ARG A 136 22.75 -3.62 12.00
CA ARG A 136 24.05 -3.03 12.39
C ARG A 136 25.18 -4.06 12.38
N LYS A 137 24.96 -5.26 12.94
CA LYS A 137 25.96 -6.33 13.01
C LYS A 137 26.37 -6.84 11.62
N ILE A 138 25.43 -6.97 10.68
CA ILE A 138 25.70 -7.35 9.29
C ILE A 138 26.05 -6.15 8.38
N ARG A 139 26.28 -4.97 8.98
CA ARG A 139 26.65 -3.73 8.28
C ARG A 139 25.68 -3.32 7.17
N ILE A 140 24.40 -3.68 7.30
CA ILE A 140 23.35 -3.08 6.47
C ILE A 140 23.02 -1.72 7.12
N PRO A 141 23.31 -0.59 6.44
CA PRO A 141 22.98 0.71 7.00
C PRO A 141 21.46 0.83 7.15
N ALA A 142 21.02 1.42 8.26
CA ALA A 142 19.63 1.84 8.39
C ALA A 142 19.26 2.73 7.20
N LEU A 143 18.04 2.59 6.69
CA LEU A 143 17.58 3.43 5.59
C LEU A 143 17.67 4.90 6.02
N LEU A 144 18.33 5.72 5.20
CA LEU A 144 18.30 7.17 5.36
C LEU A 144 16.84 7.65 5.33
N GLU A 145 16.50 8.67 6.11
CA GLU A 145 15.13 9.16 6.23
C GLU A 145 14.44 9.47 4.89
N PRO A 146 15.09 10.13 3.90
CA PRO A 146 14.49 10.31 2.57
C PRO A 146 14.24 9.00 1.82
N GLU A 147 15.06 7.97 2.04
CA GLU A 147 14.90 6.65 1.40
C GLU A 147 13.78 5.82 2.05
N ARG A 148 13.61 5.98 3.37
CA ARG A 148 12.44 5.49 4.11
C ARG A 148 11.18 6.18 3.62
N GLY A 149 11.22 7.51 3.46
CA GLY A 149 10.14 8.31 2.90
C GLY A 149 9.77 7.92 1.47
N ARG A 150 10.76 7.66 0.62
CA ARG A 150 10.56 7.19 -0.77
C ARG A 150 9.74 5.90 -0.83
N ARG A 151 10.09 4.92 0.01
CA ARG A 151 9.30 3.68 0.17
C ARG A 151 7.91 3.95 0.70
N MET A 152 7.81 4.80 1.72
CA MET A 152 6.53 5.16 2.32
C MET A 152 5.63 5.87 1.31
N PHE A 153 6.16 6.68 0.40
CA PHE A 153 5.39 7.38 -0.63
C PHE A 153 4.65 6.40 -1.55
N ALA A 154 5.32 5.32 -1.96
CA ALA A 154 4.70 4.24 -2.73
C ALA A 154 3.70 3.44 -1.87
N ALA A 155 4.12 3.04 -0.65
CA ALA A 155 3.33 2.20 0.25
C ALA A 155 2.05 2.86 0.76
N ALA A 156 2.11 4.14 1.11
CA ALA A 156 0.97 4.91 1.60
C ALA A 156 -0.10 5.11 0.51
N GLY A 157 0.29 4.96 -0.77
CA GLY A 157 -0.56 5.18 -1.92
C GLY A 157 -0.48 6.59 -2.49
N CYS A 158 0.53 7.39 -2.14
CA CYS A 158 0.71 8.75 -2.69
C CYS A 158 0.83 8.73 -4.21
N VAL A 159 1.50 7.69 -4.75
CA VAL A 159 1.65 7.46 -6.20
C VAL A 159 0.33 7.28 -6.94
N THR A 160 -0.78 6.97 -6.25
CA THR A 160 -2.10 6.88 -6.87
C THR A 160 -2.51 8.20 -7.49
N CYS A 161 -2.20 9.31 -6.80
CA CYS A 161 -2.63 10.66 -7.20
C CYS A 161 -1.48 11.61 -7.56
N HIS A 162 -0.25 11.32 -7.13
CA HIS A 162 0.90 12.20 -7.32
C HIS A 162 2.01 11.49 -8.10
N VAL A 163 2.74 12.27 -8.88
CA VAL A 163 4.00 11.84 -9.49
C VAL A 163 5.18 12.28 -8.63
N HIS A 164 6.17 11.41 -8.50
CA HIS A 164 7.52 11.76 -8.06
C HIS A 164 8.52 10.88 -8.81
N ARG A 165 9.39 11.49 -9.64
CA ARG A 165 10.24 10.74 -10.59
C ARG A 165 11.19 9.75 -9.91
N ASP A 166 11.70 10.07 -8.73
CA ASP A 166 12.61 9.18 -7.98
C ASP A 166 11.94 7.90 -7.42
N VAL A 167 10.60 7.82 -7.43
CA VAL A 167 9.85 6.61 -7.04
C VAL A 167 9.78 5.62 -8.20
N GLY A 168 9.74 6.09 -9.45
CA GLY A 168 9.70 5.25 -10.64
C GLY A 168 8.41 4.41 -10.80
N ILE A 169 7.36 4.73 -10.02
CA ILE A 169 6.05 4.08 -10.06
C ILE A 169 5.00 5.18 -10.15
N SER A 170 3.99 4.98 -10.99
CA SER A 170 2.83 5.87 -11.10
C SER A 170 1.55 5.05 -11.01
N GLY A 171 0.57 5.58 -10.29
CA GLY A 171 -0.72 4.94 -10.09
C GLY A 171 -1.75 5.35 -11.13
N GLU A 172 -2.98 4.87 -10.92
CA GLU A 172 -4.07 4.94 -11.89
C GLU A 172 -4.52 6.38 -12.22
N VAL A 173 -4.37 7.33 -11.29
CA VAL A 173 -4.81 8.73 -11.44
C VAL A 173 -3.71 9.72 -11.05
N GLY A 174 -2.47 9.48 -11.51
CA GLY A 174 -1.27 10.21 -11.08
C GLY A 174 -1.24 11.72 -11.32
N ASP A 175 -2.19 12.27 -12.08
CA ASP A 175 -2.40 13.71 -12.34
C ASP A 175 -3.53 14.33 -11.50
N PHE A 176 -4.14 13.55 -10.59
CA PHE A 176 -5.17 14.05 -9.69
C PHE A 176 -4.60 15.12 -8.76
N GLY A 177 -3.42 14.86 -8.19
CA GLY A 177 -2.63 15.81 -7.41
C GLY A 177 -1.48 16.43 -8.22
N PRO A 178 -0.82 17.48 -7.68
CA PRO A 178 0.36 18.06 -8.32
C PRO A 178 1.53 17.07 -8.42
N ASP A 179 2.34 17.19 -9.47
CA ASP A 179 3.69 16.61 -9.52
C ASP A 179 4.53 17.19 -8.37
N LEU A 180 5.10 16.30 -7.55
CA LEU A 180 5.87 16.66 -6.36
C LEU A 180 7.39 16.58 -6.57
N THR A 181 7.85 16.14 -7.74
CA THR A 181 9.26 15.83 -8.03
C THR A 181 10.23 16.95 -7.66
N ASP A 182 9.88 18.20 -8.01
CA ASP A 182 10.75 19.37 -7.80
C ASP A 182 10.08 20.40 -6.88
N ARG A 183 9.13 19.97 -6.05
CA ARG A 183 8.42 20.86 -5.11
C ARG A 183 9.05 20.83 -3.72
N ARG A 184 9.02 21.98 -3.07
CA ARG A 184 9.41 22.14 -1.66
C ARG A 184 8.32 22.84 -0.88
N PHE A 185 8.18 22.44 0.37
CA PHE A 185 7.20 22.98 1.29
C PHE A 185 7.85 23.25 2.65
N ALA A 186 7.31 24.20 3.41
CA ALA A 186 7.68 24.34 4.81
C ALA A 186 7.40 23.01 5.54
N ALA A 187 8.41 22.47 6.22
CA ALA A 187 8.38 21.11 6.76
C ALA A 187 7.28 20.92 7.81
N ASP A 188 7.07 21.92 8.67
CA ASP A 188 6.04 21.94 9.70
C ASP A 188 4.62 21.96 9.09
N TYR A 189 4.42 22.72 8.02
CA TYR A 189 3.15 22.78 7.31
C TYR A 189 2.87 21.46 6.61
N LEU A 190 3.86 20.89 5.92
CA LEU A 190 3.71 19.62 5.23
C LEU A 190 3.41 18.49 6.21
N ALA A 191 4.08 18.45 7.36
CA ALA A 191 3.81 17.46 8.40
C ALA A 191 2.35 17.55 8.90
N ARG A 192 1.86 18.76 9.20
CA ARG A 192 0.48 18.99 9.61
C ARG A 192 -0.52 18.63 8.52
N PHE A 193 -0.23 18.97 7.26
CA PHE A 193 -1.08 18.63 6.11
C PHE A 193 -1.13 17.11 5.85
N LEU A 194 -0.03 16.38 6.03
CA LEU A 194 0.00 14.92 5.89
C LEU A 194 -0.75 14.23 7.04
N ALA A 195 -0.70 14.79 8.25
CA ALA A 195 -1.47 14.31 9.40
C ALA A 195 -2.98 14.54 9.19
N ASP A 196 -3.35 15.74 8.75
CA ASP A 196 -4.72 16.12 8.44
C ASP A 196 -4.79 16.98 7.17
N PRO A 197 -5.11 16.37 6.02
CA PRO A 197 -5.28 17.12 4.77
C PRO A 197 -6.46 18.10 4.79
N SER A 198 -7.35 18.01 5.80
CA SER A 198 -8.54 18.86 5.88
C SER A 198 -8.23 20.33 6.16
N ILE A 199 -7.03 20.63 6.68
CA ILE A 199 -6.54 21.98 6.95
C ILE A 199 -6.42 22.83 5.67
N LYS A 200 -6.36 22.21 4.49
CA LYS A 200 -6.37 22.90 3.20
C LYS A 200 -7.75 22.72 2.53
N PRO A 201 -8.43 23.81 2.15
CA PRO A 201 -9.66 23.71 1.37
C PRO A 201 -9.44 22.98 0.03
N PRO A 202 -10.50 22.39 -0.56
CA PRO A 202 -10.41 21.76 -1.87
C PRO A 202 -9.95 22.78 -2.92
N THR A 203 -9.14 22.33 -3.88
CA THR A 203 -8.73 23.13 -5.03
C THR A 203 -9.36 22.52 -6.28
N ASN A 204 -10.20 23.28 -7.00
CA ASN A 204 -10.95 22.79 -8.17
C ASN A 204 -11.76 21.50 -7.89
N GLY A 205 -12.41 21.44 -6.72
CA GLY A 205 -13.16 20.25 -6.28
C GLY A 205 -12.31 19.05 -5.87
N LYS A 206 -10.98 19.11 -6.01
CA LYS A 206 -10.05 18.06 -5.59
C LYS A 206 -9.54 18.33 -4.18
N ARG A 207 -9.46 17.27 -3.36
CA ARG A 207 -8.88 17.29 -2.01
C ARG A 207 -8.04 16.02 -1.83
N MET A 208 -6.88 16.16 -1.19
CA MET A 208 -6.13 14.99 -0.74
C MET A 208 -6.91 14.30 0.39
N PRO A 209 -7.16 13.00 0.31
CA PRO A 209 -7.83 12.28 1.39
C PRO A 209 -6.89 12.01 2.56
N SER A 210 -7.45 11.78 3.75
CA SER A 210 -6.66 11.24 4.85
C SER A 210 -6.33 9.78 4.59
N LEU A 211 -5.03 9.46 4.57
CA LEU A 211 -4.54 8.10 4.34
C LEU A 211 -4.34 7.32 5.65
N GLY A 212 -4.64 7.93 6.80
CA GLY A 212 -4.43 7.31 8.12
C GLY A 212 -2.95 7.05 8.44
N LEU A 213 -2.08 7.99 8.04
CA LEU A 213 -0.64 7.90 8.30
C LEU A 213 -0.37 7.92 9.80
N ARG A 214 0.61 7.13 10.25
CA ARG A 214 1.10 7.22 11.62
C ARG A 214 2.08 8.38 11.72
N GLU A 215 2.16 9.00 12.88
CA GLU A 215 3.10 10.08 13.16
C GLU A 215 4.54 9.74 12.75
N LYS A 216 4.99 8.52 13.06
CA LYS A 216 6.33 8.04 12.70
C LYS A 216 6.57 7.83 11.19
N ASP A 217 5.52 7.80 10.38
CA ASP A 217 5.62 7.67 8.92
C ASP A 217 5.64 9.06 8.23
N ILE A 218 5.23 10.12 8.94
CA ILE A 218 5.14 11.50 8.40
C ILE A 218 6.51 12.13 8.22
N ALA A 219 7.38 12.08 9.24
CA ALA A 219 8.72 12.69 9.15
C ALA A 219 9.56 12.15 7.96
N PRO A 220 9.61 10.83 7.71
CA PRO A 220 10.26 10.30 6.51
C PRO A 220 9.65 10.83 5.21
N LEU A 221 8.32 10.91 5.12
CA LEU A 221 7.62 11.44 3.94
C LEU A 221 7.96 12.91 3.69
N VAL A 222 8.00 13.74 4.74
CA VAL A 222 8.42 15.14 4.66
C VAL A 222 9.86 15.22 4.16
N ALA A 223 10.77 14.43 4.72
CA ALA A 223 12.17 14.38 4.33
C ALA A 223 12.33 14.00 2.85
N PHE A 224 11.53 13.04 2.36
CA PHE A 224 11.57 12.62 0.95
C PHE A 224 10.98 13.66 -0.01
N ILE A 225 9.78 14.17 0.26
CA ILE A 225 9.10 15.16 -0.61
C ILE A 225 9.95 16.43 -0.75
N ASN A 226 10.64 16.82 0.32
CA ASN A 226 11.53 17.98 0.32
C ASN A 226 12.98 17.67 -0.08
N ALA A 227 13.34 16.41 -0.38
CA ALA A 227 14.70 16.06 -0.73
C ALA A 227 15.08 16.60 -2.10
N GLU A 228 16.27 17.18 -2.22
CA GLU A 228 16.91 17.43 -3.51
C GLU A 228 17.00 16.13 -4.30
N ARG A 229 16.66 16.21 -5.59
CA ARG A 229 16.74 15.06 -6.48
C ARG A 229 18.15 14.52 -6.43
N ARG A 230 18.27 13.22 -6.16
CA ARG A 230 19.52 12.52 -6.41
C ARG A 230 19.64 12.43 -7.93
N VAL A 231 20.44 13.32 -8.52
CA VAL A 231 20.90 13.12 -9.90
C VAL A 231 21.78 11.88 -9.87
N THR A 232 21.20 10.73 -10.17
CA THR A 232 21.99 9.56 -10.51
C THR A 232 22.58 9.84 -11.90
N SER A 233 23.85 10.21 -11.95
CA SER A 233 24.58 10.17 -13.23
C SER A 233 24.51 8.73 -13.71
N ARG A 234 23.85 8.51 -14.85
CA ARG A 234 23.93 7.24 -15.56
C ARG A 234 25.30 7.08 -16.18
#